data_AF-A0A841VAU5-F1
#
_entry.id   AF-A0A841VAU5-F1
#
_cell.length_a   1.000
_cell.length_b   1.000
_cell.length_c   1.000
_cell.angle_alpha   90.00
_cell.angle_beta   90.00
_cell.angle_gamma   90.00
#
_symmetry.space_group_name_H-M   'P 1'
#
loop_
_entity.id
_entity.type
_entity.pdbx_description
1 polymer ?
#
loop_
_entity_poly.entity_id
_entity_poly.type
_entity_poly.pdbx_seq_one_letter_code
_entity_poly.pdbx_strand_id
1 'polypeptide(L)'
;MNNNFFRSYSVNDSGLGCFLSLILVGLLLGSIGLGWLVNSFLILVAFLIFSPVIAWGIFRWWLRRNLVEDSCPVCSYEFTGFNRTECQCPNCGEPLKVEGGKFIILTPPGTIDVQAIEVPTGQLED
;
A
#
# COMPACT_ATOMS: atom_id res chain seq x y z
N MET A 1 -14.98 -17.06 -85.27
CA MET A 1 -15.56 -16.92 -83.91
C MET A 1 -14.52 -17.43 -82.92
N ASN A 2 -14.10 -16.59 -81.98
CA ASN A 2 -13.03 -16.84 -81.01
C ASN A 2 -13.64 -17.17 -79.65
N ASN A 3 -13.27 -18.31 -79.06
CA ASN A 3 -13.89 -18.84 -77.86
C ASN A 3 -12.83 -18.78 -76.73
N ASN A 4 -12.72 -17.65 -76.06
CA ASN A 4 -11.82 -17.49 -74.91
C ASN A 4 -12.43 -18.23 -73.71
N PHE A 5 -12.06 -19.49 -73.52
CA PHE A 5 -12.53 -20.33 -72.42
C PHE A 5 -11.85 -19.89 -71.11
N PHE A 6 -12.58 -19.14 -70.28
CA PHE A 6 -12.12 -18.75 -68.94
C PHE A 6 -12.04 -20.00 -68.07
N ARG A 7 -10.82 -20.49 -67.84
CA ARG A 7 -10.56 -21.67 -67.01
C ARG A 7 -10.74 -21.26 -65.54
N SER A 8 -11.90 -21.58 -64.98
CA SER A 8 -12.16 -21.42 -63.54
C SER A 8 -11.29 -22.41 -62.77
N TYR A 9 -10.38 -21.90 -61.95
CA TYR A 9 -9.64 -22.70 -60.98
C TYR A 9 -10.60 -23.08 -59.85
N SER A 10 -11.13 -24.31 -59.88
CA SER A 10 -11.85 -24.89 -58.75
C SER A 10 -10.84 -25.37 -57.71
N VAL A 11 -10.50 -24.52 -56.74
CA VAL A 11 -9.67 -24.90 -55.59
C VAL A 11 -10.56 -25.65 -54.60
N ASN A 12 -10.67 -26.96 -54.80
CA ASN A 12 -11.38 -27.85 -53.87
C ASN A 12 -10.34 -28.57 -53.01
N ASP A 13 -9.76 -27.84 -52.05
CA ASP A 13 -8.79 -28.40 -51.12
C ASP A 13 -9.27 -28.17 -49.68
N SER A 14 -9.96 -29.18 -49.15
CA SER A 14 -10.65 -29.15 -47.85
C SER A 14 -9.71 -28.83 -46.67
N GLY A 15 -8.40 -29.06 -46.83
CA GLY A 15 -7.39 -28.68 -45.83
C GLY A 15 -7.00 -27.21 -45.90
N LEU A 16 -6.83 -26.67 -47.11
CA LEU A 16 -6.34 -25.29 -47.31
C LEU A 16 -7.34 -24.24 -46.80
N GLY A 17 -8.64 -24.48 -47.00
CA GLY A 17 -9.70 -23.60 -46.47
C GLY A 17 -9.76 -23.55 -44.94
N CYS A 18 -9.44 -24.65 -44.25
CA CYS A 18 -9.40 -24.70 -42.79
C CYS A 18 -8.24 -23.86 -42.24
N PHE A 19 -7.04 -24.01 -42.79
CA PHE A 19 -5.88 -23.19 -42.41
C PHE A 19 -6.09 -21.71 -42.73
N LEU A 20 -6.67 -21.39 -43.89
CA LEU A 20 -7.03 -20.01 -44.25
C LEU A 20 -8.04 -19.41 -43.26
N SER A 21 -9.05 -20.18 -42.85
CA SER A 21 -10.03 -19.76 -41.86
C SER A 21 -9.39 -19.50 -40.49
N LEU A 22 -8.50 -20.40 -40.03
CA LEU A 22 -7.78 -20.22 -38.76
C LEU A 22 -6.86 -18.99 -38.78
N ILE A 23 -6.14 -18.74 -39.88
CA ILE A 23 -5.30 -17.55 -40.03
C ILE A 23 -6.18 -16.29 -40.08
N LEU A 24 -7.31 -16.33 -40.79
CA LEU A 24 -8.23 -15.20 -40.88
C LEU A 24 -8.83 -14.86 -39.52
N VAL A 25 -9.26 -15.87 -38.75
CA VAL A 25 -9.76 -15.70 -37.38
C VAL A 25 -8.65 -15.19 -36.47
N GLY A 26 -7.43 -15.73 -36.56
CA GLY A 26 -6.27 -15.24 -35.83
C GLY A 26 -5.92 -13.79 -36.14
N LEU A 27 -6.04 -13.36 -37.39
CA LEU A 27 -5.84 -11.97 -37.82
C LEU A 27 -6.98 -11.05 -37.37
N LEU A 28 -8.22 -11.53 -37.37
CA LEU A 28 -9.36 -10.76 -36.86
C LEU A 28 -9.29 -10.60 -35.34
N LEU A 29 -9.05 -11.69 -34.60
CA LEU A 29 -8.83 -11.65 -33.15
C LEU A 29 -7.57 -10.87 -32.80
N GLY A 30 -6.51 -11.03 -33.59
CA GLY A 30 -5.28 -10.27 -33.48
C GLY A 30 -5.54 -8.78 -33.68
N SER A 31 -6.22 -8.35 -34.73
CA SER A 31 -6.50 -6.93 -34.99
C SER A 31 -7.41 -6.30 -33.95
N ILE A 32 -8.40 -7.04 -33.42
CA ILE A 32 -9.26 -6.59 -32.32
C ILE A 32 -8.47 -6.54 -30.99
N GLY A 33 -7.66 -7.56 -30.72
CA GLY A 33 -6.89 -7.70 -29.47
C GLY A 33 -5.64 -6.84 -29.40
N LEU A 34 -5.00 -6.52 -30.52
CA LEU A 34 -3.78 -5.71 -30.57
C LEU A 34 -4.06 -4.29 -30.10
N GLY A 35 -5.21 -3.73 -30.49
CA GLY A 35 -5.65 -2.42 -30.01
C GLY A 35 -5.83 -2.40 -28.49
N TRP A 36 -6.41 -3.46 -27.92
CA TRP A 36 -6.57 -3.59 -26.47
C TRP A 36 -5.23 -3.77 -25.74
N LEU A 37 -4.33 -4.59 -26.29
CA LEU A 37 -3.01 -4.83 -25.71
C LEU A 37 -2.15 -3.55 -25.71
N VAL A 38 -2.11 -2.85 -26.85
CA VAL A 38 -1.34 -1.61 -26.98
C VAL A 38 -1.93 -0.51 -26.10
N ASN A 39 -3.25 -0.37 -26.04
CA ASN A 39 -3.88 0.63 -25.17
C ASN A 39 -3.62 0.34 -23.68
N SER A 40 -3.72 -0.93 -23.26
CA SER A 40 -3.41 -1.34 -21.89
C SER A 40 -1.93 -1.10 -21.54
N PHE A 41 -1.03 -1.40 -22.46
CA PHE A 41 0.40 -1.12 -22.30
C PHE A 41 0.67 0.39 -22.20
N LEU A 42 0.04 1.21 -23.04
CA LEU A 42 0.14 2.67 -22.97
C LEU A 42 -0.38 3.24 -21.64
N ILE A 43 -1.49 2.72 -21.13
CA ILE A 43 -2.03 3.09 -19.81
C ILE A 43 -1.04 2.72 -18.70
N LEU A 44 -0.44 1.53 -18.76
CA LEU A 44 0.57 1.09 -17.79
C LEU A 44 1.78 2.03 -17.83
N VAL A 45 2.30 2.33 -19.01
CA VAL A 45 3.43 3.27 -19.18
C VAL A 45 3.09 4.65 -18.63
N ALA A 46 1.90 5.18 -18.95
CA ALA A 46 1.43 6.45 -18.42
C ALA A 46 1.36 6.40 -16.88
N PHE A 47 0.76 5.34 -16.31
CA PHE A 47 0.70 5.15 -14.87
C PHE A 47 2.10 5.09 -14.25
N LEU A 48 3.06 4.43 -14.88
CA LEU A 48 4.44 4.34 -14.39
C LEU A 48 5.11 5.72 -14.36
N ILE A 49 4.82 6.58 -15.34
CA ILE A 49 5.33 7.96 -15.40
C ILE A 49 4.63 8.86 -14.37
N PHE A 50 3.31 8.73 -14.19
CA PHE A 50 2.55 9.56 -13.24
C PHE A 50 2.66 9.09 -11.79
N SER A 51 2.85 7.79 -11.56
CA SER A 51 2.99 7.15 -10.26
C SER A 51 3.98 7.87 -9.34
N PRO A 52 5.24 8.21 -9.73
CA PRO A 52 6.16 8.88 -8.84
C PRO A 52 5.65 10.25 -8.36
N VAL A 53 4.99 11.01 -9.24
CA VAL A 53 4.45 12.34 -8.88
C VAL A 53 3.30 12.21 -7.89
N ILE A 54 2.38 11.28 -8.15
CA ILE A 54 1.22 11.02 -7.29
C ILE A 54 1.68 10.44 -5.95
N ALA A 55 2.58 9.46 -5.98
CA ALA A 55 3.15 8.83 -4.80
C ALA A 55 3.86 9.86 -3.91
N TRP A 56 4.62 10.78 -4.49
CA TRP A 56 5.27 11.87 -3.75
C TRP A 56 4.25 12.78 -3.05
N GLY A 57 3.18 13.16 -3.75
CA GLY A 57 2.10 13.98 -3.19
C GLY A 57 1.40 13.30 -2.02
N ILE A 58 1.00 12.04 -2.20
CA ILE A 58 0.35 11.23 -1.17
C ILE A 58 1.28 11.05 0.03
N PHE A 59 2.55 10.70 -0.21
CA PHE A 59 3.54 10.49 0.84
C PHE A 59 3.75 11.76 1.67
N ARG A 60 3.89 12.92 1.00
CA ARG A 60 4.05 14.21 1.70
C ARG A 60 2.81 14.59 2.50
N TRP A 61 1.62 14.36 1.95
CA TRP A 61 0.36 14.59 2.67
C TRP A 61 0.23 13.69 3.88
N TRP A 62 0.56 12.40 3.72
CA TRP A 62 0.53 11.41 4.80
C TRP A 62 1.50 11.77 5.93
N LEU A 63 2.74 12.15 5.61
CA LEU A 63 3.72 12.59 6.61
C LEU A 63 3.19 13.75 7.46
N ARG A 64 2.60 14.78 6.85
CA ARG A 64 2.04 15.91 7.61
C ARG A 64 0.87 15.53 8.53
N ARG A 65 0.12 14.47 8.20
CA ARG A 65 -1.01 13.99 9.01
C ARG A 65 -0.59 13.01 10.10
N ASN A 66 0.52 12.31 9.88
CA ASN A 66 0.98 11.26 10.78
C ASN A 66 2.17 11.68 11.66
N LEU A 67 2.94 12.70 11.30
CA LEU A 67 3.93 13.28 12.20
C LEU A 67 3.23 14.17 13.23
N VAL A 68 3.58 13.98 14.49
CA VAL A 68 3.18 14.78 15.63
C VAL A 68 4.44 15.40 16.21
N GLU A 69 4.42 16.71 16.42
CA GLU A 69 5.50 17.48 17.04
C GLU A 69 4.96 18.05 18.35
N ASP A 70 5.52 17.58 19.46
CA ASP A 70 5.08 17.95 20.81
C ASP A 70 6.25 17.75 21.80
N SER A 71 6.07 18.19 23.03
CA SER A 71 7.07 18.07 24.10
C SER A 71 6.86 16.82 24.95
N CYS A 72 7.95 16.21 25.43
CA CYS A 72 7.89 15.11 26.39
C CYS A 72 7.28 15.61 27.72
N PRO A 73 6.21 14.98 28.25
CA PRO A 73 5.59 15.41 29.49
C PRO A 73 6.47 15.23 30.73
N VAL A 74 7.53 14.40 30.65
CA VAL A 74 8.44 14.12 31.78
C VAL A 74 9.65 15.04 31.81
N CYS A 75 10.30 15.25 30.66
CA CYS A 75 11.55 16.02 30.58
C CYS A 75 11.46 17.30 29.75
N SER A 76 10.28 17.66 29.23
CA SER A 76 10.04 18.84 28.38
C SER A 76 10.87 18.93 27.10
N TYR A 77 11.48 17.83 26.66
CA TYR A 77 12.22 17.77 25.39
C TYR A 77 11.25 17.72 24.19
N GLU A 78 11.42 18.61 23.22
CA GLU A 78 10.62 18.64 21.98
C GLU A 78 11.16 17.63 20.96
N PHE A 79 10.27 16.79 20.44
CA PHE A 79 10.62 15.82 19.40
C PHE A 79 9.42 15.46 18.53
N THR A 80 9.71 14.90 17.36
CA THR A 80 8.68 14.40 16.44
C THR A 80 8.48 12.90 16.61
N GLY A 81 7.22 12.49 16.73
CA GLY A 81 6.80 11.08 16.79
C GLY A 81 5.73 10.78 15.74
N PHE A 82 5.55 9.49 15.43
CA PHE A 82 4.44 9.07 14.58
C PHE A 82 3.17 8.90 15.41
N ASN A 83 2.05 9.43 14.92
CA ASN A 83 0.74 9.28 15.54
C ASN A 83 0.36 7.81 15.66
N ARG A 84 -0.31 7.44 16.76
CA ARG A 84 -0.76 6.07 17.06
C ARG A 84 0.37 5.04 17.16
N THR A 85 1.58 5.47 17.49
CA THR A 85 2.71 4.58 17.77
C THR A 85 3.21 4.79 19.19
N GLU A 86 3.81 3.73 19.74
CA GLU A 86 4.58 3.78 20.98
C GLU A 86 6.02 4.14 20.62
N CYS A 87 6.59 5.12 21.32
CA CYS A 87 7.92 5.64 21.08
C CYS A 87 8.62 5.95 22.40
N GLN A 88 9.93 5.78 22.45
CA GLN A 88 10.73 6.16 23.61
C GLN A 88 11.28 7.56 23.42
N CYS A 89 11.23 8.39 24.48
CA CYS A 89 11.81 9.71 24.43
C CYS A 89 13.34 9.62 24.23
N PRO A 90 13.93 10.32 23.24
CA PRO A 90 15.37 10.26 22.98
C PRO A 90 16.23 10.91 24.08
N ASN A 91 15.63 11.73 24.96
CA ASN A 91 16.34 12.42 26.03
C ASN A 91 16.28 11.67 27.37
N CYS A 92 15.10 11.22 27.80
CA CYS A 92 14.92 10.54 29.10
C CYS A 92 14.69 9.03 29.03
N GLY A 93 14.45 8.47 27.84
CA GLY A 93 14.16 7.03 27.68
C GLY A 93 12.76 6.59 28.11
N GLU A 94 11.89 7.52 28.50
CA GLU A 94 10.53 7.19 28.95
C GLU A 94 9.69 6.60 27.80
N PRO A 95 8.96 5.48 28.01
CA PRO A 95 7.99 4.97 27.06
C PRO A 95 6.75 5.88 26.97
N LEU A 96 6.53 6.46 25.79
CA LEU A 96 5.41 7.34 25.48
C LEU A 96 4.55 6.76 24.35
N LYS A 97 3.25 7.06 24.38
CA LYS A 97 2.32 6.75 23.29
C LYS A 97 1.83 8.06 22.68
N VAL A 98 1.74 8.10 21.36
CA VAL A 98 1.22 9.28 20.65
C VAL A 98 -0.27 9.11 20.40
N GLU A 99 -1.09 9.91 21.07
CA GLU A 99 -2.55 9.87 20.94
C GLU A 99 -3.12 11.29 20.84
N GLY A 100 -4.07 11.50 19.92
CA GLY A 100 -4.71 12.82 19.75
C GLY A 100 -3.77 13.95 19.34
N GLY A 101 -2.60 13.64 18.78
CA GLY A 101 -1.59 14.65 18.44
C GLY A 101 -0.76 15.14 19.62
N LYS A 102 -0.70 14.37 20.72
CA LYS A 102 0.12 14.66 21.89
C LYS A 102 0.85 13.42 22.39
N PHE A 103 1.93 13.64 23.13
CA PHE A 103 2.62 12.56 23.85
C PHE A 103 1.94 12.29 25.19
N ILE A 104 1.51 11.04 25.40
CA ILE A 104 0.97 10.55 26.67
C ILE A 104 1.88 9.46 27.24
N ILE A 105 1.92 9.34 28.56
CA ILE A 105 2.70 8.30 29.25
C ILE A 105 1.97 6.95 29.10
N LEU A 106 2.70 5.87 28.79
CA LEU A 106 2.11 4.53 28.66
C LEU A 106 1.70 3.93 30.01
N THR A 107 2.42 4.28 31.07
CA THR A 107 2.14 3.84 32.44
C THR A 107 1.10 4.74 33.11
N PRO A 108 0.22 4.20 33.97
CA PRO A 108 -0.73 5.00 34.73
C PRO A 108 0.02 5.99 35.64
N PRO A 109 -0.38 7.27 35.71
CA PRO A 109 0.09 8.19 36.75
C PRO A 109 -0.51 7.72 38.08
N GLY A 110 0.20 6.85 38.78
CA GLY A 110 -0.36 6.20 39.96
C GLY A 110 0.55 5.15 40.55
N THR A 111 1.76 5.53 40.95
CA THR A 111 2.35 4.86 42.11
C THR A 111 1.46 5.19 43.29
N ILE A 112 0.68 4.21 43.75
CA ILE A 112 -0.08 4.33 44.99
C ILE A 112 0.96 4.44 46.11
N ASP A 113 0.96 5.55 46.84
CA ASP A 113 1.71 5.68 48.09
C ASP A 113 1.18 4.64 49.09
N VAL A 114 1.88 3.50 49.17
CA VAL A 114 1.61 2.50 50.19
C VAL A 114 2.16 3.04 51.50
N GLN A 115 1.31 3.67 52.31
CA GLN A 115 1.62 3.89 53.72
C GLN A 115 1.63 2.53 54.41
N ALA A 116 2.82 2.00 54.67
CA ALA A 116 3.00 0.82 55.50
C ALA A 116 2.57 1.17 56.93
N ILE A 117 1.37 0.72 57.33
CA ILE A 117 0.99 0.66 58.74
C ILE A 117 1.63 -0.60 59.32
N GLU A 118 2.56 -0.40 60.26
CA GLU A 118 3.12 -1.48 61.06
C GLU A 118 2.01 -2.03 61.95
N VAL A 119 1.56 -3.26 61.67
CA VAL A 119 0.60 -3.97 62.52
C VAL A 119 1.38 -4.55 63.70
N PRO A 120 1.09 -4.16 64.96
CA PRO A 120 1.74 -4.76 66.12
C PRO A 120 1.38 -6.24 66.17
N THR A 121 2.38 -7.11 66.05
CA THR A 121 2.22 -8.54 66.31
C THR A 121 2.23 -8.74 67.81
N GLY A 122 1.05 -8.96 68.39
CA GLY A 122 0.95 -9.40 69.78
C GLY A 122 1.75 -10.69 69.95
N GLN A 123 2.78 -10.64 70.79
CA GLN A 123 3.53 -11.80 71.23
C GLN A 123 2.55 -12.74 71.93
N LEU A 124 2.19 -13.84 71.24
CA LEU A 124 1.56 -15.00 71.85
C LEU A 124 2.70 -15.78 72.51
N GLU A 125 2.89 -15.55 73.80
CA GLU A 125 3.74 -16.37 74.67
C GLU A 125 2.81 -17.25 75.52
N ASP A 126 3.14 -18.53 75.59
CA ASP A 126 2.38 -19.66 76.14
C ASP A 126 2.08 -19.58 77.65
#